data_AF-A0A971PKG9-F1
#
_entry.id   AF-A0A971PKG9-F1
#
_cell.length_a   1.000
_cell.length_b   1.000
_cell.length_c   1.000
_cell.angle_alpha   90.00
_cell.angle_beta   90.00
_cell.angle_gamma   90.00
#
_symmetry.space_group_name_H-M   'P 1'
#
loop_
_entity.id
_entity.type
_entity.pdbx_description
1 polymer ?
#
loop_
_entity_poly.entity_id
_entity_poly.type
_entity_poly.pdbx_seq_one_letter_code
_entity_poly.pdbx_strand_id
1 'polypeptide(L)'
;MASLIGKSEKALQKLPPGTWQHTMLQNNLKALRIAFALLNKGTDGADGFTQAELREARAALASMIGKTEKTQAGFSPGTSPHTLQRNRRKALRIAEALMDAGSASRRSPGSGQRECYAGPEHRNCVERRSGLASGPRLNGHPSGQ
;
A
#
# COMPACT_ATOMS: atom_id res chain seq x y z
N MET A 1 16.08 8.95 -2.23
CA MET A 1 15.12 10.04 -1.94
C MET A 1 15.67 11.12 -1.01
N ALA A 2 16.66 10.86 -0.14
CA ALA A 2 17.21 11.84 0.79
C ALA A 2 17.60 13.20 0.16
N SER A 3 18.29 13.20 -0.99
CA SER A 3 18.67 14.45 -1.67
C SER A 3 17.49 15.25 -2.23
N LEU A 4 16.33 14.63 -2.48
CA LEU A 4 15.11 15.35 -2.85
C LEU A 4 14.53 16.07 -1.63
N ILE A 5 14.44 15.38 -0.50
CA ILE A 5 13.96 15.92 0.78
C ILE A 5 14.77 17.16 1.17
N GLY A 6 16.10 17.05 1.21
CA GLY A 6 16.98 18.17 1.58
C GLY A 6 16.89 19.37 0.63
N LYS A 7 16.60 19.14 -0.67
CA LYS A 7 16.37 20.23 -1.63
C LYS A 7 15.00 20.88 -1.43
N SER A 8 13.96 20.09 -1.17
CA SER A 8 12.61 20.57 -0.88
C SER A 8 12.55 21.36 0.43
N GLU A 9 13.28 20.96 1.46
CA GLU A 9 13.38 21.69 2.74
C GLU A 9 13.99 23.08 2.54
N LYS A 10 15.13 23.15 1.84
CA LYS A 10 15.78 24.43 1.52
C LYS A 10 14.91 25.31 0.64
N ALA A 11 14.12 24.73 -0.28
CA ALA A 11 13.19 25.48 -1.10
C ALA A 11 12.01 26.01 -0.28
N LEU A 12 11.51 25.24 0.70
CA LEU A 12 10.42 25.66 1.57
C LEU A 12 10.79 26.86 2.44
N GLN A 13 12.01 26.88 2.97
CA GLN A 13 12.54 28.01 3.76
C GLN A 13 12.59 29.34 2.99
N LYS A 14 12.55 29.29 1.65
CA LYS A 14 12.56 30.48 0.79
C LYS A 14 11.16 30.98 0.43
N LEU A 15 10.11 30.23 0.80
CA LEU A 15 8.74 30.58 0.47
C LEU A 15 8.08 31.30 1.65
N PRO A 16 7.31 32.38 1.40
CA PRO A 16 6.53 33.01 2.45
C PRO A 16 5.48 32.03 3.00
N PRO A 17 5.33 31.91 4.33
CA PRO A 17 4.29 31.10 4.94
C PRO A 17 2.90 31.60 4.55
N GLY A 18 1.93 30.69 4.46
CA GLY A 18 0.55 31.00 4.05
C GLY A 18 0.33 31.05 2.53
N THR A 19 1.38 30.96 1.72
CA THR A 19 1.24 30.85 0.24
C THR A 19 0.85 29.43 -0.17
N TRP A 20 0.10 29.29 -1.27
CA TRP A 20 -0.26 27.97 -1.78
C TRP A 20 0.97 27.15 -2.17
N GLN A 21 2.05 27.79 -2.62
CA GLN A 21 3.32 27.13 -2.92
C GLN A 21 3.96 26.57 -1.66
N HIS A 22 3.93 27.33 -0.55
CA HIS A 22 4.43 26.87 0.73
C HIS A 22 3.64 25.64 1.21
N THR A 23 2.30 25.71 1.20
CA THR A 23 1.44 24.58 1.58
C THR A 23 1.65 23.36 0.67
N MET A 24 1.72 23.55 -0.66
CA MET A 24 2.00 22.46 -1.60
C MET A 24 3.35 21.80 -1.30
N LEU A 25 4.39 22.60 -1.06
CA LEU A 25 5.74 22.07 -0.82
C LEU A 25 5.84 21.38 0.54
N GLN A 26 5.13 21.87 1.57
CA GLN A 26 4.97 21.19 2.84
C GLN A 26 4.31 19.81 2.67
N ASN A 27 3.21 19.74 1.90
CA ASN A 27 2.51 18.49 1.66
C ASN A 27 3.39 17.49 0.91
N ASN A 28 4.13 17.94 -0.11
CA ASN A 28 5.11 17.11 -0.80
C ASN A 28 6.20 16.61 0.15
N LEU A 29 6.70 17.46 1.04
CA LEU A 29 7.74 17.08 2.00
C LEU A 29 7.24 16.04 3.00
N LYS A 30 6.02 16.21 3.53
CA LYS A 30 5.35 15.21 4.39
C LYS A 30 5.25 13.86 3.67
N ALA A 31 4.79 13.86 2.43
CA ALA A 31 4.69 12.65 1.61
C ALA A 31 6.05 11.97 1.37
N LEU A 32 7.10 12.75 1.08
CA LEU A 32 8.45 12.22 0.89
C LEU A 32 9.03 11.62 2.19
N ARG A 33 8.73 12.21 3.35
CA ARG A 33 9.16 11.68 4.66
C ARG A 33 8.49 10.33 4.95
N ILE A 34 7.18 10.23 4.69
CA ILE A 34 6.44 8.95 4.82
C ILE A 34 7.00 7.92 3.85
N ALA A 35 7.18 8.28 2.57
CA ALA A 35 7.78 7.41 1.56
C ALA A 35 9.17 6.91 1.98
N PHE A 36 10.02 7.79 2.52
CA PHE A 36 11.34 7.41 3.01
C PHE A 36 11.28 6.45 4.19
N ALA A 37 10.37 6.66 5.14
CA ALA A 37 10.16 5.75 6.26
C ALA A 37 9.74 4.35 5.78
N LEU A 38 8.80 4.27 4.84
CA LEU A 38 8.33 3.00 4.25
C LEU A 38 9.42 2.28 3.45
N LEU A 39 10.24 3.02 2.68
CA LEU A 39 11.34 2.42 1.94
C LEU A 39 12.43 1.83 2.86
N ASN A 40 12.61 2.36 4.07
CA ASN A 40 13.61 1.87 5.02
C ASN A 40 13.07 0.81 5.98
N LYS A 41 11.79 0.87 6.34
CA LYS A 41 11.15 0.00 7.34
C LYS A 41 10.16 -1.01 6.75
N GLY A 42 9.95 -1.01 5.44
CA GLY A 42 8.94 -1.84 4.79
C GLY A 42 7.51 -1.43 5.18
N THR A 43 6.58 -2.39 5.12
CA THR A 43 5.16 -2.19 5.48
C THR A 43 4.96 -1.87 6.96
N ASP A 44 5.88 -2.29 7.84
CA ASP A 44 5.85 -1.99 9.28
C ASP A 44 6.01 -0.48 9.54
N GLY A 45 6.62 0.24 8.59
CA GLY A 45 6.67 1.70 8.61
C GLY A 45 5.31 2.37 8.41
N ALA A 46 4.31 1.65 7.87
CA ALA A 46 2.98 2.20 7.61
C ALA A 46 2.11 2.29 8.87
N ASP A 47 2.40 1.48 9.89
CA ASP A 47 1.62 1.40 11.12
C ASP A 47 1.72 2.69 11.95
N GLY A 48 2.82 3.44 11.78
CA GLY A 48 3.01 4.75 12.42
C GLY A 48 2.25 5.91 11.77
N PHE A 49 1.47 5.68 10.71
CA PHE A 49 0.72 6.71 10.00
C PHE A 49 -0.77 6.39 9.94
N THR A 50 -1.61 7.42 10.05
CA THR A 50 -3.06 7.27 9.89
C THR A 50 -3.44 7.03 8.44
N GLN A 51 -4.63 6.45 8.21
CA GLN A 51 -5.15 6.24 6.85
C GLN A 51 -5.31 7.56 6.07
N ALA A 52 -5.69 8.65 6.76
CA ALA A 52 -5.79 9.96 6.15
C ALA A 52 -4.43 10.47 5.67
N GLU A 53 -3.39 10.33 6.49
CA GLU A 53 -2.04 10.74 6.13
C GLU A 53 -1.47 9.94 4.98
N LEU A 54 -1.71 8.62 4.94
CA LEU A 54 -1.31 7.80 3.79
C LEU A 54 -2.04 8.22 2.50
N ARG A 55 -3.33 8.53 2.58
CA ARG A 55 -4.11 9.01 1.43
C ARG A 55 -3.60 10.36 0.92
N GLU A 56 -3.35 11.32 1.81
CA GLU A 56 -2.78 12.62 1.46
C GLU A 56 -1.38 12.49 0.87
N ALA A 57 -0.54 11.65 1.49
CA ALA A 57 0.80 11.36 1.00
C ALA A 57 0.74 10.78 -0.42
N ARG A 58 -0.16 9.82 -0.66
CA ARG A 58 -0.36 9.23 -1.98
C ARG A 58 -0.77 10.28 -3.03
N ALA A 59 -1.73 11.16 -2.71
CA ALA A 59 -2.14 12.22 -3.62
C ALA A 59 -0.97 13.16 -3.99
N ALA A 60 -0.14 13.52 -3.01
CA ALA A 60 1.07 14.30 -3.24
C ALA A 60 2.12 13.53 -4.08
N LEU A 61 2.34 12.24 -3.81
CA LEU A 61 3.24 11.40 -4.61
C LEU A 61 2.77 11.31 -6.07
N ALA A 62 1.48 11.12 -6.32
CA ALA A 62 0.91 11.08 -7.67
C ALA A 62 1.17 12.39 -8.44
N SER A 63 1.00 13.55 -7.79
CA SER A 63 1.34 14.85 -8.39
C SER A 63 2.83 14.95 -8.73
N MET A 64 3.71 14.52 -7.82
CA MET A 64 5.16 14.53 -8.05
C MET A 64 5.59 13.55 -9.14
N ILE A 65 4.95 12.38 -9.25
CA ILE A 65 5.17 11.42 -10.34
C ILE A 65 4.84 12.08 -11.67
N GLY A 66 3.65 12.67 -11.82
CA GLY A 66 3.25 13.33 -13.06
C GLY A 66 4.20 14.48 -13.44
N LYS A 67 4.64 15.29 -12.46
CA LYS A 67 5.66 16.33 -12.69
C LYS A 67 7.00 15.74 -13.12
N THR A 68 7.46 14.68 -12.46
CA THR A 68 8.73 14.03 -12.79
C THR A 68 8.70 13.41 -14.18
N GLU A 69 7.58 12.81 -14.58
CA GLU A 69 7.35 12.27 -15.93
C GLU A 69 7.42 13.38 -16.99
N LYS A 70 6.68 14.47 -16.78
CA LYS A 70 6.70 15.62 -17.69
C LYS A 70 8.09 16.23 -17.83
N THR A 71 8.82 16.39 -16.73
CA THR A 71 10.19 16.89 -16.76
C THR A 71 11.15 15.90 -17.42
N GLN A 72 10.99 14.59 -17.20
CA GLN A 72 11.83 13.57 -17.83
C GLN A 72 11.68 13.59 -19.36
N ALA A 73 10.46 13.76 -19.86
CA ALA A 73 10.16 13.80 -21.30
C ALA A 73 10.85 14.97 -22.04
N GLY A 74 11.23 16.04 -21.32
CA GLY A 74 12.00 17.16 -21.86
C GLY A 74 13.51 16.91 -21.98
N PHE A 75 14.03 15.78 -21.50
CA PHE A 75 15.45 15.44 -21.58
C PHE A 75 15.71 14.32 -22.58
N SER A 76 16.79 14.44 -23.35
CA SER A 76 17.22 13.38 -24.26
C SER A 76 17.54 12.08 -23.49
N PRO A 77 17.10 10.91 -24.00
CA PRO A 77 17.49 9.62 -23.45
C PRO A 77 19.01 9.47 -23.33
N GLY A 78 19.47 8.74 -22.32
CA GLY A 78 20.90 8.54 -22.05
C GLY A 78 21.59 9.67 -21.29
N THR A 79 20.96 10.85 -21.16
CA THR A 79 21.54 11.96 -20.38
C THR A 79 21.42 11.73 -18.87
N SER A 80 22.33 12.33 -18.09
CA SER A 80 22.29 12.28 -16.62
C SER A 80 20.96 12.81 -16.04
N PRO A 81 20.41 13.95 -16.49
CA PRO A 81 19.11 14.42 -16.02
C PRO A 81 17.96 13.44 -16.34
N HIS A 82 17.94 12.86 -17.55
CA HIS A 82 16.95 11.84 -17.91
C HIS A 82 17.02 10.62 -16.98
N THR A 83 18.23 10.09 -16.73
CA THR A 83 18.45 8.94 -15.85
C THR A 83 18.08 9.25 -14.39
N LEU A 84 18.43 10.44 -13.89
CA LEU A 84 18.07 10.88 -12.55
C LEU A 84 16.54 10.94 -12.35
N GLN A 85 15.81 11.53 -13.30
CA GLN A 85 14.35 11.63 -13.23
C GLN A 85 13.69 10.26 -13.32
N ARG A 86 14.20 9.36 -14.17
CA ARG A 86 13.76 7.95 -14.23
C ARG A 86 13.92 7.25 -12.88
N ASN A 87 15.08 7.40 -12.23
CA ASN A 87 15.36 6.75 -10.95
C ASN A 87 14.48 7.31 -9.83
N ARG A 88 14.23 8.63 -9.82
CA ARG A 88 13.29 9.26 -8.88
C ARG A 88 11.87 8.74 -9.07
N ARG A 89 11.41 8.67 -10.31
CA ARG A 89 10.09 8.12 -10.64
C ARG A 89 9.94 6.68 -10.13
N LYS A 90 10.93 5.81 -10.38
CA LYS A 90 10.93 4.43 -9.87
C LYS A 90 10.76 4.39 -8.34
N ALA A 91 11.55 5.20 -7.62
CA ALA A 91 11.46 5.25 -6.16
C ALA A 91 10.07 5.73 -5.68
N LEU A 92 9.50 6.75 -6.32
CA LEU A 92 8.16 7.28 -5.98
C LEU A 92 7.06 6.23 -6.19
N ARG A 93 7.14 5.45 -7.29
CA ARG A 93 6.18 4.37 -7.59
C ARG A 93 6.27 3.21 -6.59
N ILE A 94 7.48 2.85 -6.17
CA ILE A 94 7.68 1.82 -5.13
C ILE A 94 7.07 2.29 -3.81
N ALA A 95 7.32 3.54 -3.42
CA ALA A 95 6.73 4.10 -2.21
C ALA A 95 5.20 4.15 -2.26
N GLU A 96 4.61 4.54 -3.40
CA GLU A 96 3.17 4.52 -3.61
C GLU A 96 2.59 3.10 -3.44
N ALA A 97 3.23 2.08 -4.01
CA ALA A 97 2.79 0.69 -3.84
C ALA A 97 2.88 0.21 -2.39
N LEU A 98 3.92 0.61 -1.64
CA LEU A 98 4.05 0.30 -0.21
C LEU A 98 2.96 0.96 0.63
N MET A 99 2.55 2.19 0.29
CA MET A 99 1.42 2.86 0.94
C MET A 99 0.10 2.12 0.69
N ASP A 100 -0.10 1.61 -0.53
CA ASP A 100 -1.27 0.81 -0.87
C ASP A 100 -1.30 -0.52 -0.11
N ALA A 101 -0.17 -1.22 -0.05
CA ALA A 101 -0.03 -2.46 0.70
C ALA A 101 -0.27 -2.25 2.20
N GLY A 102 0.32 -1.20 2.81
CA GLY A 102 0.11 -0.88 4.22
C GLY A 102 -1.32 -0.43 4.56
N SER A 103 -2.05 0.14 3.59
CA SER A 103 -3.48 0.44 3.74
C SER A 103 -4.36 -0.81 3.62
N ALA A 104 -3.94 -1.79 2.82
CA ALA A 104 -4.65 -3.05 2.62
C ALA A 104 -4.39 -4.06 3.74
N SER A 105 -3.17 -4.11 4.29
CA SER A 105 -2.82 -5.01 5.40
C SER A 105 -3.60 -4.69 6.69
N ARG A 106 -3.97 -3.41 6.89
CA ARG A 106 -4.91 -3.00 7.96
C ARG A 106 -6.32 -3.53 7.76
N ARG A 107 -6.69 -3.90 6.54
CA ARG A 107 -7.86 -4.76 6.28
C ARG A 107 -7.43 -6.21 6.42
N SER A 108 -6.96 -6.61 7.59
CA SER A 108 -7.04 -8.04 7.93
C SER A 108 -8.52 -8.41 8.03
N PRO A 109 -9.01 -9.38 7.24
CA PRO A 109 -10.25 -10.06 7.57
C PRO A 109 -9.95 -10.97 8.77
N GLY A 110 -9.94 -10.39 9.95
CA GLY A 110 -9.89 -11.12 11.21
C GLY A 110 -11.30 -11.40 11.72
N SER A 111 -12.02 -12.33 11.09
CA SER A 111 -13.07 -13.14 11.73
C SER A 111 -13.66 -14.06 10.66
N GLY A 112 -13.74 -15.35 10.97
CA GLY A 112 -14.21 -16.36 10.03
C GLY A 112 -15.53 -15.95 9.39
N GLN A 113 -15.64 -16.22 8.09
CA GLN A 113 -16.93 -16.28 7.43
C GLN A 113 -17.74 -17.39 8.14
N ARG A 114 -18.53 -17.02 9.15
CA ARG A 114 -19.78 -17.72 9.40
C ARG A 114 -20.66 -17.38 8.21
N GLU A 115 -20.63 -18.21 7.18
CA GLU A 115 -21.74 -18.30 6.26
C GLU A 115 -22.93 -18.85 7.05
N CYS A 116 -23.72 -17.94 7.62
CA CYS A 116 -25.02 -18.26 8.16
C CYS A 116 -26.00 -18.36 6.98
N TYR A 117 -26.23 -19.57 6.47
CA TYR A 117 -27.43 -19.83 5.68
C TYR A 117 -28.58 -20.14 6.62
N ALA A 118 -29.68 -19.40 6.49
CA ALA A 118 -30.94 -19.73 7.13
C ALA A 118 -31.56 -20.94 6.40
N GLY A 119 -31.25 -22.15 6.89
CA GLY A 119 -32.03 -23.34 6.58
C GLY A 119 -33.32 -23.37 7.40
N PRO A 120 -34.43 -23.91 6.88
CA PRO A 120 -35.75 -23.65 7.44
C PRO A 120 -36.01 -24.24 8.83
N GLU A 121 -35.28 -25.24 9.33
CA GLU A 121 -35.66 -25.89 10.60
C GLU A 121 -34.46 -26.25 11.52
N HIS A 122 -34.47 -25.65 12.71
CA HIS A 122 -33.70 -25.95 13.93
C HIS A 122 -32.17 -25.66 14.00
N ARG A 123 -31.80 -24.87 15.03
CA ARG A 123 -30.43 -24.51 15.41
C ARG A 123 -29.62 -25.74 15.85
N ASN A 124 -28.57 -26.10 15.12
CA ASN A 124 -27.44 -26.85 15.64
C ASN A 124 -26.13 -26.32 15.03
N CYS A 125 -25.22 -25.81 15.87
CA CYS A 125 -23.87 -25.42 15.48
C CYS A 125 -22.95 -26.65 15.62
N VAL A 126 -22.59 -27.28 14.50
CA VAL A 126 -21.54 -28.31 14.49
C VAL A 126 -20.24 -27.70 13.98
N GLU A 127 -19.22 -27.70 14.83
CA GLU A 127 -17.86 -27.27 14.50
C GLU A 127 -17.16 -28.36 13.67
N ARG A 128 -16.81 -28.08 12.40
CA ARG A 128 -16.01 -29.02 11.61
C ARG A 128 -14.55 -28.98 12.06
N ARG A 129 -14.10 -30.02 12.75
CA ARG A 129 -12.67 -30.33 12.91
C ARG A 129 -12.14 -30.78 11.56
N SER A 130 -11.20 -30.02 10.97
CA SER A 130 -10.46 -30.44 9.78
C SER A 130 -9.69 -31.73 10.10
N GLY A 131 -10.18 -32.85 9.58
CA GLY A 131 -9.57 -34.17 9.72
C GLY A 131 -9.54 -34.87 8.37
N LEU A 132 -8.33 -35.00 7.83
CA LEU A 132 -7.83 -35.92 6.81
C LEU A 132 -8.85 -36.81 6.09
N ALA A 133 -8.86 -36.70 4.77
CA ALA A 133 -9.49 -37.65 3.87
C ALA A 133 -9.04 -39.10 4.20
N SER A 134 -10.02 -39.95 4.52
CA SER A 134 -9.94 -41.40 4.33
C SER A 134 -11.30 -41.81 3.80
N GLY A 135 -11.33 -42.23 2.54
CA GLY A 135 -12.56 -42.55 1.81
C GLY A 135 -13.31 -43.73 2.43
N PRO A 136 -14.64 -43.83 2.19
CA PRO A 136 -15.42 -44.95 2.69
C PRO A 136 -15.07 -46.25 1.94
N ARG A 137 -14.66 -47.27 2.70
CA ARG A 137 -14.70 -48.67 2.25
C ARG A 137 -16.16 -49.07 2.03
N LEU A 138 -16.48 -49.57 0.83
CA LEU A 138 -17.73 -50.26 0.55
C LEU A 138 -17.75 -51.59 1.32
N ASN A 139 -18.67 -51.72 2.28
CA ASN A 139 -18.98 -53.02 2.88
C ASN A 139 -20.05 -53.70 2.02
N GLY A 140 -19.66 -54.81 1.37
CA GLY A 140 -20.58 -55.74 0.74
C GLY A 140 -21.40 -56.50 1.79
N HIS A 141 -22.70 -56.61 1.52
CA HIS A 141 -23.62 -57.50 2.25
C HIS A 141 -23.35 -58.97 1.87
N PRO A 142 -23.44 -59.90 2.83
CA PRO A 142 -23.85 -61.26 2.54
C PRO A 142 -25.22 -61.52 3.20
N SER A 143 -26.28 -61.59 2.40
CA SER A 143 -27.54 -62.21 2.84
C SER A 143 -27.52 -63.66 2.39
N GLY A 144 -27.25 -64.55 3.34
CA GLY A 144 -27.57 -65.97 3.25
C GLY A 144 -28.63 -66.29 4.30
N GLN A 145 -29.81 -66.69 3.83
CA GLN A 145 -30.65 -67.81 4.30
C GLN A 145 -31.95 -67.80 3.48
#